data_AF-A0A3N8DGI1-F1
#
_entry.id   AF-A0A3N8DGI1-F1
#
_cell.length_a   1.000
_cell.length_b   1.000
_cell.length_c   1.000
_cell.angle_alpha   90.00
_cell.angle_beta   90.00
_cell.angle_gamma   90.00
#
_symmetry.space_group_name_H-M   'P 1'
#
loop_
_entity.id
_entity.type
_entity.pdbx_description
1 polymer ?
#
loop_
_entity_poly.entity_id
_entity_poly.type
_entity_poly.pdbx_seq_one_letter_code
_entity_poly.pdbx_strand_id
1 'polypeptide(L)'
;MDTIRTLNEARQQIQQSIFDLFKGLTFGERLTQGALMALQAVCGACLAYTIGRALHTEQAVWAAVTAIAVTQHNYSDTMSLSRDQFIGAMIGGLVGFAGAALGGDRLVAYAIAVAVTIISCWCLNVGSAARLGGVTTTIVLLFPGNGPLWDIPLMRLGEVALGTVCALAVCWAMSHIERRGFRRAADKDKDK
;
A
#
# COMPACT_ATOMS: atom_id res chain seq x y z
N MET A 1 -38.32 -22.25 27.21
CA MET A 1 -37.93 -22.76 25.86
C MET A 1 -38.06 -21.67 24.80
N ASP A 2 -39.04 -20.76 24.93
CA ASP A 2 -39.36 -19.76 23.89
C ASP A 2 -38.36 -18.60 23.77
N THR A 3 -37.70 -18.20 24.86
CA THR A 3 -36.74 -17.08 24.88
C THR A 3 -35.47 -17.34 24.06
N ILE A 4 -35.07 -18.61 23.90
CA ILE A 4 -33.91 -18.98 23.07
C ILE A 4 -34.28 -19.01 21.59
N ARG A 5 -35.53 -19.33 21.26
CA ARG A 5 -36.04 -19.24 19.89
C ARG A 5 -36.08 -17.80 19.38
N THR A 6 -36.62 -16.89 20.18
CA THR A 6 -36.73 -15.47 19.80
C THR A 6 -35.37 -14.80 19.61
N LEU A 7 -34.36 -15.17 20.41
CA LEU A 7 -32.99 -14.66 20.25
C LEU A 7 -32.32 -15.14 18.94
N ASN A 8 -32.56 -16.41 18.58
CA ASN A 8 -32.04 -16.99 17.33
C ASN A 8 -32.72 -16.40 16.09
N GLU A 9 -34.03 -16.15 16.16
CA GLU A 9 -34.79 -15.48 15.11
C GLU A 9 -34.32 -14.04 14.91
N ALA A 10 -34.13 -13.27 15.98
CA ALA A 10 -33.59 -11.91 15.91
C ALA A 10 -32.17 -11.88 15.30
N ARG A 11 -31.31 -12.85 15.65
CA ARG A 11 -29.98 -12.99 15.04
C ARG A 11 -30.04 -13.29 13.54
N GLN A 12 -30.91 -14.21 13.13
CA GLN A 12 -31.08 -14.55 11.71
C GLN A 12 -31.61 -13.35 10.91
N GLN A 13 -32.51 -12.58 11.50
CA GLN A 13 -33.10 -11.40 10.87
C GLN A 13 -32.05 -10.29 10.67
N ILE A 14 -31.20 -10.02 11.67
CA ILE A 14 -30.08 -9.09 11.56
C ILE A 14 -29.08 -9.57 10.50
N GLN A 15 -28.76 -10.87 10.47
CA GLN A 15 -27.86 -11.42 9.45
C GLN A 15 -28.44 -11.29 8.04
N GLN A 16 -29.75 -11.52 7.85
CA GLN A 16 -30.41 -11.35 6.56
C GLN A 16 -30.46 -9.87 6.14
N SER A 17 -30.81 -8.95 7.03
CA SER A 17 -30.80 -7.52 6.71
C SER A 17 -29.40 -7.00 6.36
N ILE A 18 -28.36 -7.48 7.05
CA ILE A 18 -26.96 -7.18 6.70
C ILE A 18 -26.58 -7.80 5.35
N PHE A 19 -27.00 -9.04 5.09
CA PHE A 19 -26.72 -9.73 3.83
C PHE A 19 -27.44 -9.10 2.65
N ASP A 20 -28.66 -8.58 2.84
CA ASP A 20 -29.41 -7.85 1.83
C ASP A 20 -28.85 -6.44 1.59
N LEU A 21 -28.34 -5.78 2.65
CA LEU A 21 -27.56 -4.54 2.53
C LEU A 21 -26.25 -4.78 1.75
N PHE A 22 -25.57 -5.91 1.99
CA PHE A 22 -24.35 -6.30 1.28
C PHE A 22 -24.61 -6.77 -0.16
N LYS A 23 -25.72 -7.47 -0.41
CA LYS A 23 -26.20 -7.79 -1.77
C LYS A 23 -26.60 -6.53 -2.54
N GLY A 24 -26.83 -5.42 -1.83
CA GLY A 24 -27.05 -4.10 -2.38
C GLY A 24 -25.83 -3.43 -3.00
N LEU A 25 -24.61 -3.97 -2.88
CA LEU A 25 -23.47 -3.51 -3.68
C LEU A 25 -23.65 -3.96 -5.13
N THR A 26 -24.38 -3.12 -5.86
CA THR A 26 -24.64 -3.27 -7.29
C THR A 26 -23.30 -3.37 -8.03
N PHE A 27 -23.26 -4.17 -9.10
CA PHE A 27 -22.07 -4.30 -9.96
C PHE A 27 -21.51 -2.92 -10.39
N GLY A 28 -22.39 -1.91 -10.52
CA GLY A 28 -22.04 -0.53 -10.81
C GLY A 28 -21.19 0.13 -9.73
N GLU A 29 -21.50 -0.04 -8.44
CA GLU A 29 -20.73 0.58 -7.35
C GLU A 29 -19.33 -0.02 -7.21
N ARG A 30 -19.20 -1.33 -7.44
CA ARG A 30 -17.90 -2.01 -7.48
C ARG A 30 -17.06 -1.52 -8.66
N LEU A 31 -17.70 -1.26 -9.80
CA LEU A 31 -17.04 -0.72 -10.99
C LEU A 31 -16.59 0.72 -10.77
N THR A 32 -17.42 1.57 -10.16
CA THR A 32 -17.07 2.98 -9.89
C THR A 32 -15.97 3.08 -8.85
N GLN A 33 -16.05 2.33 -7.74
CA GLN A 33 -14.99 2.27 -6.73
C GLN A 33 -13.67 1.74 -7.31
N GLY A 34 -13.74 0.67 -8.12
CA GLY A 34 -12.58 0.13 -8.81
C GLY A 34 -11.97 1.11 -9.82
N ALA A 35 -12.80 1.85 -10.56
CA ALA A 35 -12.34 2.84 -11.53
C ALA A 35 -11.65 4.04 -10.86
N LEU A 36 -12.20 4.53 -9.74
CA LEU A 36 -11.58 5.61 -8.97
C LEU A 36 -10.23 5.18 -8.38
N MET A 37 -10.17 3.98 -7.80
CA MET A 37 -8.92 3.42 -7.28
C MET A 37 -7.89 3.21 -8.40
N ALA A 38 -8.33 2.71 -9.57
CA ALA A 38 -7.46 2.55 -10.72
C ALA A 38 -6.92 3.90 -11.21
N LEU A 39 -7.76 4.94 -11.28
CA LEU A 39 -7.33 6.28 -11.64
C LEU A 39 -6.30 6.83 -10.65
N GLN A 40 -6.53 6.67 -9.35
CA GLN A 40 -5.57 7.07 -8.31
C GLN A 40 -4.24 6.35 -8.46
N ALA A 41 -4.27 5.03 -8.63
CA ALA A 41 -3.07 4.22 -8.75
C ALA A 41 -2.29 4.55 -10.02
N VAL A 42 -2.98 4.73 -11.16
CA VAL A 42 -2.35 5.12 -12.44
C VAL A 42 -1.73 6.51 -12.33
N CYS A 43 -2.47 7.50 -11.83
CA CYS A 43 -1.93 8.85 -11.65
C CYS A 43 -0.73 8.85 -10.70
N GLY A 44 -0.82 8.14 -9.58
CA GLY A 44 0.28 8.01 -8.61
C GLY A 44 1.51 7.33 -9.21
N ALA A 45 1.31 6.22 -9.93
CA ALA A 45 2.37 5.47 -10.60
C ALA A 45 3.05 6.29 -11.70
N CYS A 46 2.28 6.94 -12.56
CA CYS A 46 2.80 7.79 -13.63
C CYS A 46 3.59 8.97 -13.07
N LEU A 47 3.09 9.61 -12.00
CA LEU A 47 3.78 10.71 -11.34
C LEU A 47 5.08 10.24 -10.67
N ALA A 48 5.04 9.13 -9.95
CA ALA A 48 6.24 8.53 -9.34
C ALA A 48 7.28 8.14 -10.39
N TYR A 49 6.84 7.51 -11.49
CA TYR A 49 7.73 7.10 -12.57
C TYR A 49 8.35 8.29 -13.29
N THR A 50 7.58 9.32 -13.61
CA THR A 50 8.09 10.51 -14.31
C THR A 50 9.09 11.27 -13.44
N ILE A 51 8.80 11.46 -12.16
CA ILE A 51 9.73 12.11 -11.22
C ILE A 51 10.98 11.24 -11.02
N GLY A 52 10.84 9.93 -10.81
CA GLY A 52 11.98 9.02 -10.66
C GLY A 52 12.88 9.00 -11.89
N ARG A 53 12.29 9.04 -13.10
CA ARG A 53 13.04 9.17 -14.36
C ARG A 53 13.77 10.52 -14.46
N ALA A 54 13.13 11.61 -14.03
CA ALA A 54 13.74 12.94 -14.03
C ALA A 54 14.89 13.06 -13.01
N LEU A 55 14.81 12.33 -11.90
CA LEU A 55 15.88 12.23 -10.90
C LEU A 55 17.02 11.28 -11.32
N HIS A 56 17.03 10.80 -12.56
CA HIS A 56 18.00 9.82 -13.07
C HIS A 56 18.12 8.56 -12.20
N THR A 57 17.03 8.18 -11.53
CA THR A 57 17.01 6.97 -10.72
C THR A 57 16.95 5.77 -11.68
N GLU A 58 18.04 5.00 -11.76
CA GLU A 58 18.18 3.79 -12.59
C GLU A 58 16.99 2.81 -12.45
N GLN A 59 16.26 2.89 -11.34
CA GLN A 59 15.27 1.91 -10.91
C GLN A 59 13.87 2.54 -10.66
N ALA A 60 13.55 3.68 -11.31
CA ALA A 60 12.27 4.42 -11.18
C ALA A 60 10.97 3.59 -11.28
N VAL A 61 11.02 2.38 -11.87
CA VAL A 61 9.92 1.40 -11.90
C VAL A 61 9.42 1.07 -10.48
N TRP A 62 10.32 0.98 -9.50
CA TRP A 62 9.94 0.58 -8.14
C TRP A 62 9.20 1.66 -7.38
N ALA A 63 9.50 2.93 -7.65
CA ALA A 63 8.70 4.03 -7.14
C ALA A 63 7.24 3.93 -7.63
N ALA A 64 7.04 3.56 -8.90
CA ALA A 64 5.71 3.32 -9.45
C ALA A 64 5.02 2.11 -8.81
N VAL A 65 5.73 1.00 -8.61
CA VAL A 65 5.20 -0.20 -7.92
C VAL A 65 4.77 0.14 -6.49
N THR A 66 5.58 0.89 -5.75
CA THR A 66 5.22 1.35 -4.41
C THR A 66 3.98 2.24 -4.44
N ALA A 67 3.91 3.19 -5.38
CA ALA A 67 2.75 4.07 -5.49
C ALA A 67 1.45 3.26 -5.69
N ILE A 68 1.47 2.23 -6.55
CA ILE A 68 0.33 1.32 -6.76
C ILE A 68 0.03 0.54 -5.47
N ALA A 69 1.05 -0.03 -4.84
CA ALA A 69 0.89 -0.91 -3.68
C ALA A 69 0.25 -0.20 -2.47
N VAL A 70 0.57 1.08 -2.26
CA VAL A 70 0.07 1.85 -1.12
C VAL A 70 -1.25 2.58 -1.41
N THR A 71 -1.64 2.69 -2.69
CA THR A 71 -2.89 3.35 -3.07
C THR A 71 -4.08 2.56 -2.55
N GLN A 72 -4.94 3.25 -1.80
CA GLN A 72 -6.21 2.73 -1.30
C GLN A 72 -7.34 3.69 -1.66
N HIS A 73 -8.58 3.21 -1.61
CA HIS A 73 -9.77 4.03 -1.89
C HIS A 73 -9.85 5.28 -0.99
N ASN A 74 -9.47 5.14 0.29
CA ASN A 74 -9.51 6.22 1.25
C ASN A 74 -8.10 6.78 1.52
N TYR A 75 -8.05 8.09 1.78
CA TYR A 75 -6.80 8.77 2.10
C TYR A 75 -6.17 8.29 3.41
N SER A 76 -6.97 8.04 4.46
CA SER A 76 -6.49 7.51 5.74
C SER A 76 -5.81 6.16 5.58
N ASP A 77 -6.39 5.31 4.73
CA ASP A 77 -5.91 3.95 4.49
C ASP A 77 -4.65 3.97 3.62
N THR A 78 -4.60 4.89 2.64
CA THR A 78 -3.38 5.14 1.84
C THR A 78 -2.25 5.63 2.74
N MET A 79 -2.53 6.51 3.71
CA MET A 79 -1.54 7.03 4.66
C MET A 79 -1.01 5.96 5.62
N SER A 80 -1.90 5.16 6.21
CA SER A 80 -1.49 4.07 7.09
C SER A 80 -0.65 3.04 6.33
N LEU A 81 -1.09 2.64 5.14
CA LEU A 81 -0.36 1.68 4.30
C LEU A 81 0.97 2.25 3.80
N SER A 82 1.04 3.54 3.47
CA SER A 82 2.30 4.20 3.08
C SER A 82 3.33 4.17 4.20
N ARG A 83 2.92 4.47 5.44
CA ARG A 83 3.79 4.40 6.62
C ARG A 83 4.28 2.97 6.85
N ASP A 84 3.35 2.02 6.86
CA ASP A 84 3.69 0.61 7.06
C ASP A 84 4.66 0.15 5.98
N GLN A 85 4.44 0.57 4.72
CA GLN A 85 5.29 0.22 3.59
C GLN A 85 6.70 0.79 3.70
N PHE A 86 6.82 2.04 4.15
CA PHE A 86 8.10 2.67 4.39
C PHE A 86 8.89 1.94 5.49
N ILE A 87 8.23 1.59 6.59
CA ILE A 87 8.84 0.79 7.68
C ILE A 87 9.24 -0.60 7.17
N GLY A 88 8.37 -1.27 6.43
CA GLY A 88 8.65 -2.58 5.84
C GLY A 88 9.86 -2.55 4.89
N ALA A 89 10.00 -1.49 4.09
CA ALA A 89 11.15 -1.28 3.24
C ALA A 89 12.44 -1.02 4.04
N MET A 90 12.37 -0.25 5.14
CA MET A 90 13.51 -0.05 6.05
C MET A 90 13.98 -1.38 6.64
N ILE A 91 13.06 -2.20 7.16
CA ILE A 91 13.38 -3.51 7.72
C ILE A 91 13.99 -4.40 6.63
N GLY A 92 13.35 -4.48 5.46
CA GLY A 92 13.84 -5.32 4.38
C GLY A 92 15.20 -4.86 3.83
N GLY A 93 15.43 -3.55 3.75
CA GLY A 93 16.70 -2.96 3.39
C GLY A 93 17.81 -3.31 4.39
N LEU A 94 17.56 -3.14 5.69
CA LEU A 94 18.53 -3.47 6.74
C LEU A 94 18.83 -4.98 6.80
N VAL A 95 17.79 -5.82 6.78
CA VAL A 95 17.95 -7.27 6.88
C VAL A 95 18.59 -7.83 5.60
N GLY A 96 18.20 -7.32 4.43
CA GLY A 96 18.82 -7.67 3.15
C GLY A 96 20.30 -7.26 3.12
N PHE A 97 20.61 -6.05 3.59
CA PHE A 97 21.99 -5.58 3.70
C PHE A 97 22.82 -6.47 4.63
N ALA A 98 22.31 -6.79 5.81
CA ALA A 98 22.97 -7.69 6.75
C ALA A 98 23.17 -9.10 6.16
N GLY A 99 22.16 -9.62 5.47
CA GLY A 99 22.24 -10.91 4.77
C GLY A 99 23.30 -10.92 3.67
N ALA A 100 23.39 -9.85 2.88
CA ALA A 100 24.41 -9.71 1.84
C ALA A 100 25.82 -9.67 2.44
N ALA A 101 26.02 -8.91 3.52
CA ALA A 101 27.30 -8.81 4.23
C ALA A 101 27.77 -10.14 4.85
N LEU A 102 26.83 -11.03 5.24
CA LEU A 102 27.13 -12.32 5.87
C LEU A 102 27.35 -13.46 4.86
N GLY A 103 27.33 -13.19 3.55
CA GLY A 103 27.61 -14.17 2.49
C GLY A 103 26.36 -14.60 1.71
N GLY A 104 25.73 -13.61 1.05
CA GLY A 104 24.42 -13.69 0.37
C GLY A 104 24.21 -14.75 -0.72
N ASP A 105 25.20 -15.59 -1.01
CA ASP A 105 25.15 -16.62 -2.06
C ASP A 105 24.62 -17.98 -1.57
N ARG A 106 24.29 -18.10 -0.26
CA ARG A 106 23.69 -19.30 0.32
C ARG A 106 22.17 -19.15 0.38
N LEU A 107 21.45 -20.06 -0.28
CA LEU A 107 19.99 -20.16 -0.22
C LEU A 107 19.44 -20.11 1.21
N VAL A 108 20.17 -20.68 2.16
CA VAL A 108 19.83 -20.66 3.59
C VAL A 108 19.89 -19.24 4.18
N ALA A 109 20.93 -18.47 3.88
CA ALA A 109 21.05 -17.08 4.36
C ALA A 109 19.94 -16.20 3.80
N TYR A 110 19.61 -16.39 2.52
CA TYR A 110 18.46 -15.74 1.88
C TYR A 110 17.14 -16.09 2.58
N ALA A 111 16.87 -17.39 2.79
CA ALA A 111 15.63 -17.84 3.43
C ALA A 111 15.48 -17.27 4.85
N ILE A 112 16.58 -17.26 5.62
CA ILE A 112 16.60 -16.66 6.97
C ILE A 112 16.33 -15.16 6.90
N ALA A 113 16.99 -14.42 5.99
CA ALA A 113 16.81 -12.99 5.87
C ALA A 113 15.35 -12.61 5.54
N VAL A 114 14.71 -13.32 4.60
CA VAL A 114 13.30 -13.09 4.27
C VAL A 114 12.40 -13.43 5.46
N ALA A 115 12.64 -14.55 6.14
CA ALA A 115 11.87 -14.95 7.32
C ALA A 115 11.98 -13.91 8.45
N VAL A 116 13.20 -13.47 8.77
CA VAL A 116 13.46 -12.42 9.76
C VAL A 116 12.74 -11.14 9.38
N THR A 117 12.80 -10.72 8.12
CA THR A 117 12.12 -9.50 7.65
C THR A 117 10.61 -9.58 7.90
N ILE A 118 9.99 -10.70 7.52
CA ILE A 118 8.54 -10.89 7.69
C ILE A 118 8.20 -10.88 9.17
N ILE A 119 8.88 -11.68 9.99
CA ILE A 119 8.63 -11.76 11.44
C ILE A 119 8.80 -10.39 12.10
N SER A 120 9.87 -9.65 11.78
CA SER A 120 10.08 -8.29 12.29
C SER A 120 8.96 -7.33 11.91
N CYS A 121 8.43 -7.39 10.67
CA CYS A 121 7.28 -6.59 10.27
C CYS A 121 6.03 -6.90 11.10
N TRP A 122 5.79 -8.18 11.41
CA TRP A 122 4.68 -8.58 12.29
C TRP A 122 4.89 -8.10 13.72
N CYS A 123 6.10 -8.24 14.28
CA CYS A 123 6.44 -7.76 15.62
C CYS A 123 6.29 -6.24 15.77
N LEU A 124 6.52 -5.48 14.70
CA LEU A 124 6.39 -4.03 14.67
C LEU A 124 4.99 -3.54 14.27
N ASN A 125 4.00 -4.45 14.20
CA ASN A 125 2.61 -4.15 13.84
C ASN A 125 2.45 -3.51 12.45
N VAL A 126 3.34 -3.85 11.52
CA VAL A 126 3.31 -3.44 10.10
C VAL A 126 3.17 -4.67 9.18
N GLY A 127 2.39 -5.65 9.61
CA GLY A 127 2.19 -6.92 8.90
C GLY A 127 1.63 -6.76 7.48
N SER A 128 0.89 -5.67 7.23
CA SER A 128 0.43 -5.23 5.90
C SER A 128 1.58 -5.10 4.88
N ALA A 129 2.75 -4.64 5.35
CA ALA A 129 3.94 -4.38 4.54
C ALA A 129 4.94 -5.55 4.54
N ALA A 130 4.72 -6.61 5.33
CA ALA A 130 5.67 -7.71 5.49
C ALA A 130 6.07 -8.37 4.16
N ARG A 131 5.12 -8.54 3.23
CA ARG A 131 5.40 -9.10 1.91
C ARG A 131 6.32 -8.20 1.08
N LEU A 132 6.04 -6.91 1.04
CA LEU A 132 6.83 -5.94 0.27
C LEU A 132 8.18 -5.63 0.92
N GLY A 133 8.26 -5.71 2.27
CA GLY A 133 9.52 -5.74 2.99
C GLY A 133 10.36 -6.95 2.59
N GLY A 134 9.78 -8.16 2.54
CA GLY A 134 10.45 -9.36 2.05
C GLY A 134 10.95 -9.23 0.61
N VAL A 135 10.15 -8.63 -0.29
CA VAL A 135 10.59 -8.31 -1.67
C VAL A 135 11.80 -7.38 -1.66
N THR A 136 11.81 -6.36 -0.78
CA THR A 136 12.96 -5.45 -0.63
C THR A 136 14.20 -6.20 -0.16
N THR A 137 14.07 -7.11 0.82
CA THR A 137 15.15 -8.01 1.26
C THR A 137 15.71 -8.82 0.11
N THR A 138 14.84 -9.45 -0.69
CA THR A 138 15.24 -10.25 -1.84
C THR A 138 16.03 -9.43 -2.85
N ILE A 139 15.57 -8.23 -3.14
CA ILE A 139 16.23 -7.33 -4.08
C ILE A 139 17.61 -6.94 -3.56
N VAL A 140 17.72 -6.52 -2.29
CA VAL A 140 19.00 -6.10 -1.73
C VAL A 140 20.01 -7.25 -1.69
N LEU A 141 19.55 -8.49 -1.49
CA LEU A 141 20.41 -9.69 -1.45
C LEU A 141 20.80 -10.20 -2.84
N LEU A 142 19.86 -10.25 -3.78
CA LEU A 142 20.04 -10.99 -5.05
C LEU A 142 20.25 -10.08 -6.26
N PHE A 143 19.90 -8.79 -6.17
CA PHE A 143 20.03 -7.90 -7.30
C PHE A 143 21.51 -7.53 -7.49
N PRO A 144 22.08 -7.68 -8.70
CA PRO A 144 23.50 -7.43 -8.93
C PRO A 144 23.83 -5.95 -8.70
N GLY A 145 24.74 -5.69 -7.76
CA GLY A 145 25.26 -4.35 -7.48
C GLY A 145 26.68 -4.20 -8.00
N ASN A 146 26.90 -3.23 -8.90
CA ASN A 146 28.25 -2.90 -9.39
C ASN A 146 29.00 -1.91 -8.47
N GLY A 147 28.43 -1.58 -7.31
CA GLY A 147 28.93 -0.56 -6.38
C GLY A 147 28.91 -1.03 -4.91
N PRO A 148 29.13 -0.11 -3.96
CA PRO A 148 29.03 -0.38 -2.53
C PRO A 148 27.76 -1.13 -2.12
N LEU A 149 27.86 -2.03 -1.13
CA LEU A 149 26.75 -2.86 -0.64
C LEU A 149 25.52 -2.04 -0.17
N TRP A 150 25.71 -0.77 0.17
CA TRP A 150 24.69 0.15 0.68
C TRP A 150 23.84 0.80 -0.42
N ASP A 151 24.33 0.81 -1.67
CA ASP A 151 23.72 1.57 -2.76
C ASP A 151 22.33 1.05 -3.11
N ILE A 152 22.20 -0.28 -3.24
CA ILE A 152 20.91 -0.92 -3.56
C ILE A 152 19.87 -0.63 -2.46
N PRO A 153 20.13 -0.91 -1.16
CA PRO A 153 19.14 -0.64 -0.13
C PRO A 153 18.79 0.86 -0.02
N LEU A 154 19.76 1.77 -0.13
CA LEU A 154 19.48 3.21 -0.10
C LEU A 154 18.62 3.67 -1.29
N MET A 155 18.94 3.21 -2.49
CA MET A 155 18.14 3.50 -3.68
C MET A 155 16.71 2.98 -3.52
N ARG A 156 16.53 1.79 -2.95
CA ARG A 156 15.18 1.24 -2.69
C ARG A 156 14.40 2.03 -1.67
N LEU A 157 15.04 2.49 -0.61
CA LEU A 157 14.37 3.37 0.35
C LEU A 157 13.96 4.70 -0.28
N GLY A 158 14.81 5.28 -1.14
CA GLY A 158 14.48 6.47 -1.91
C GLY A 158 13.28 6.25 -2.84
N GLU A 159 13.21 5.11 -3.52
CA GLU A 159 12.10 4.77 -4.43
C GLU A 159 10.79 4.54 -3.69
N VAL A 160 10.84 3.85 -2.55
CA VAL A 160 9.65 3.63 -1.71
C VAL A 160 9.16 4.97 -1.14
N ALA A 161 10.06 5.83 -0.68
CA ALA A 161 9.72 7.18 -0.24
C ALA A 161 9.10 8.01 -1.37
N LEU A 162 9.68 7.96 -2.58
CA LEU A 162 9.15 8.68 -3.73
C LEU A 162 7.76 8.18 -4.10
N GLY A 163 7.58 6.86 -4.22
CA GLY A 163 6.30 6.25 -4.56
C GLY A 163 5.20 6.57 -3.53
N THR A 164 5.51 6.49 -2.24
CA THR A 164 4.57 6.84 -1.16
C THR A 164 4.18 8.31 -1.20
N VAL A 165 5.12 9.24 -1.37
CA VAL A 165 4.84 10.67 -1.50
C VAL A 165 3.94 10.95 -2.71
N CYS A 166 4.22 10.32 -3.85
CA CYS A 166 3.44 10.50 -5.07
C CYS A 166 2.01 9.97 -4.93
N ALA A 167 1.84 8.77 -4.35
CA ALA A 167 0.52 8.19 -4.08
C ALA A 167 -0.30 9.05 -3.12
N LEU A 168 0.32 9.54 -2.03
CA LEU A 168 -0.34 10.42 -1.07
C LEU A 168 -0.74 11.76 -1.69
N ALA A 169 0.12 12.35 -2.52
CA ALA A 169 -0.18 13.60 -3.22
C ALA A 169 -1.38 13.46 -4.15
N VAL A 170 -1.44 12.37 -4.92
CA VAL A 170 -2.56 12.09 -5.84
C VAL A 170 -3.85 11.78 -5.08
N CYS A 171 -3.79 10.91 -4.05
CA CYS A 171 -4.95 10.57 -3.23
C CYS A 171 -5.49 11.82 -2.50
N TRP A 172 -4.60 12.65 -1.96
CA TRP A 172 -4.97 13.93 -1.35
C TRP A 172 -5.66 14.85 -2.35
N ALA A 173 -5.07 15.03 -3.54
CA ALA A 173 -5.62 15.90 -4.58
C ALA A 173 -7.03 15.47 -5.01
N MET A 174 -7.25 14.17 -5.25
CA MET A 174 -8.59 13.66 -5.59
C MET A 174 -9.59 13.86 -4.45
N SER A 175 -9.21 13.51 -3.21
CA SER A 175 -10.08 13.70 -2.05
C SER A 175 -10.43 15.17 -1.81
N HIS A 176 -9.56 16.10 -2.24
CA HIS A 176 -9.80 17.54 -2.13
C HIS A 176 -10.76 18.02 -3.22
N ILE A 177 -10.64 17.49 -4.45
CA ILE A 177 -11.54 17.80 -5.56
C ILE A 177 -12.97 17.38 -5.23
N GLU A 178 -13.17 16.17 -4.70
CA GLU A 178 -14.49 15.68 -4.28
C GLU A 178 -15.11 16.58 -3.21
N ARG A 179 -14.34 16.91 -2.16
CA ARG A 179 -14.80 17.80 -1.07
C ARG A 179 -15.15 19.21 -1.56
N ARG A 180 -14.41 19.75 -2.54
CA ARG A 180 -14.72 21.05 -3.16
C ARG A 180 -15.97 20.97 -4.05
N GLY A 181 -16.19 19.85 -4.74
CA GLY A 181 -17.39 19.60 -5.54
C GLY A 181 -18.66 19.62 -4.68
N PHE A 182 -18.64 18.91 -3.55
CA PHE A 182 -19.76 18.89 -2.61
C PHE A 182 -20.06 20.26 -1.98
N ARG A 183 -19.03 21.04 -1.60
CA ARG A 183 -19.23 22.41 -1.08
C ARG A 183 -19.89 23.34 -2.10
N ARG A 184 -19.52 23.24 -3.38
CA ARG A 184 -20.15 24.04 -4.45
C ARG A 184 -21.60 23.63 -4.73
N ALA A 185 -21.95 22.36 -4.53
CA ALA A 185 -23.33 21.90 -4.67
C ALA A 185 -24.22 22.37 -3.50
N ALA A 186 -23.68 22.36 -2.27
CA ALA A 186 -24.39 22.83 -1.08
C ALA A 186 -24.64 24.36 -1.09
N ASP A 187 -23.72 25.16 -1.64
CA ASP A 187 -23.93 26.61 -1.80
C ASP A 187 -25.01 26.91 -2.86
N LYS A 188 -25.11 26.12 -3.93
CA LYS A 188 -26.17 26.29 -4.95
C LYS A 188 -27.57 25.94 -4.47
N ASP A 189 -27.70 25.09 -3.45
CA ASP A 189 -28.99 24.70 -2.86
C ASP A 189 -29.49 25.75 -1.85
N LYS A 190 -28.59 26.53 -1.25
CA LYS A 190 -28.94 27.64 -0.34
C LYS A 190 -29.35 28.94 -1.04
N ASP A 191 -28.95 29.10 -2.30
CA ASP A 191 -29.28 30.27 -3.13
C ASP A 191 -30.61 30.09 -3.93
N LYS A 192 -31.34 29.01 -3.66
CA LYS A 192 -32.59 28.65 -4.34
C LYS A 192 -33.77 28.67 -3.36
#